data_AF-Q1Q2E6-F1
#
_entry.id   AF-Q1Q2E6-F1
#
_cell.length_a   1.000
_cell.length_b   1.000
_cell.length_c   1.000
_cell.angle_alpha   90.00
_cell.angle_beta   90.00
_cell.angle_gamma   90.00
#
_symmetry.space_group_name_H-M   'P 1'
#
loop_
_entity.id
_entity.type
_entity.pdbx_description
1 polymer ?
#
loop_
_entity_poly.entity_id
_entity_poly.type
_entity_poly.pdbx_seq_one_letter_code
_entity_poly.pdbx_strand_id
1 'polypeptide(L)' 'MYKLATKESLDKKFKRLQKKDKEMLRLINRKVQEILADPYRFKPLKKPLQNKQRVHV' A
#
# COMPACT_ATOMS: atom_id res chain seq x y z
N MET A 1 11.81 7.45 8.06
CA MET A 1 11.50 6.82 9.36
C MET A 1 10.29 5.92 9.13
N TYR A 2 10.15 4.77 9.80
CA TYR A 2 9.34 3.59 9.37
C TYR A 2 9.97 2.74 8.26
N LYS A 3 9.80 1.41 8.38
CA LYS A 3 10.30 0.40 7.44
C LYS A 3 9.11 -0.31 6.79
N LEU A 4 9.19 -0.52 5.49
CA LEU A 4 8.18 -1.26 4.75
C LEU A 4 8.21 -2.74 5.14
N ALA A 5 7.05 -3.30 5.48
CA ALA A 5 6.83 -4.73 5.64
C ALA A 5 5.62 -5.14 4.78
N THR A 6 5.79 -6.17 3.95
CA THR A 6 4.74 -6.73 3.10
C THR A 6 4.43 -8.16 3.51
N LYS A 7 3.20 -8.61 3.26
CA LYS A 7 2.83 -10.03 3.39
C LYS A 7 3.22 -10.76 2.11
N GLU A 8 3.67 -12.00 2.20
CA GLU A 8 4.02 -12.82 1.03
C GLU A 8 2.87 -12.94 0.00
N SER A 9 1.62 -12.96 0.48
CA SER A 9 0.44 -13.00 -0.37
C SER A 9 0.27 -11.73 -1.22
N LEU A 10 0.81 -10.59 -0.78
CA LEU A 10 0.84 -9.34 -1.53
C LEU A 10 1.94 -9.37 -2.61
N ASP A 11 3.09 -9.95 -2.32
CA ASP A 11 4.19 -10.04 -3.30
C ASP A 11 3.78 -10.85 -4.53
N LYS A 12 3.01 -11.93 -4.33
CA LYS A 12 2.39 -12.70 -5.43
C LYS A 12 1.46 -11.84 -6.28
N LYS A 13 0.73 -10.89 -5.68
CA LYS A 13 -0.13 -9.95 -6.41
C LYS A 13 0.69 -8.91 -7.16
N PHE A 14 1.74 -8.36 -6.57
CA PHE A 14 2.63 -7.41 -7.25
C PHE A 14 3.37 -8.04 -8.43
N LYS A 15 3.84 -9.29 -8.32
CA LYS A 15 4.44 -10.03 -9.45
C LYS A 15 3.47 -10.18 -10.63
N ARG A 16 2.18 -10.42 -10.35
CA ARG A 16 1.14 -10.49 -11.38
C ARG A 16 0.81 -9.11 -11.95
N LEU A 17 0.72 -8.09 -11.09
CA LEU A 17 0.42 -6.71 -11.49
C LEU A 17 1.54 -6.13 -12.36
N GLN A 18 2.81 -6.35 -12.02
CA GLN A 18 3.97 -5.89 -12.78
C GLN A 18 3.95 -6.34 -14.25
N LYS A 19 3.40 -7.53 -14.53
CA LYS A 19 3.27 -8.06 -15.89
C LYS A 19 2.09 -7.47 -16.66
N LYS A 20 1.02 -7.09 -15.95
CA LYS A 20 -0.24 -6.61 -16.56
C LYS A 20 -0.31 -5.10 -16.68
N ASP A 21 0.12 -4.39 -15.64
CA ASP A 21 -0.01 -2.94 -15.50
C ASP A 21 1.14 -2.38 -14.67
N LYS A 22 2.11 -1.80 -15.37
CA LYS A 22 3.30 -1.19 -14.77
C LYS A 22 3.00 0.19 -14.18
N GLU A 23 2.02 0.91 -14.73
CA GLU A 23 1.67 2.25 -14.25
C GLU A 23 0.98 2.18 -12.90
N MET A 24 0.08 1.21 -12.71
CA MET A 24 -0.53 0.94 -11.41
C MET A 24 0.53 0.64 -10.35
N LEU A 25 1.58 -0.13 -10.68
CA LEU A 25 2.67 -0.41 -9.75
C LEU A 25 3.46 0.86 -9.37
N ARG A 26 3.65 1.78 -10.31
CA ARG A 26 4.29 3.09 -10.05
C ARG A 26 3.43 3.95 -9.11
N LEU A 27 2.11 3.99 -9.33
CA LEU A 27 1.17 4.70 -8.45
C LEU A 27 1.18 4.12 -7.03
N ILE A 28 1.17 2.80 -6.88
CA ILE A 28 1.31 2.13 -5.58
C ILE A 28 2.61 2.53 -4.91
N ASN A 29 3.73 2.53 -5.63
CA ASN A 29 5.01 2.92 -5.05
C ASN A 29 5.01 4.38 -4.56
N ARG A 30 4.40 5.31 -5.31
CA ARG A 30 4.23 6.70 -4.84
C ARG A 30 3.45 6.75 -3.52
N LYS A 31 2.36 5.99 -3.41
CA LYS A 31 1.60 5.88 -2.16
C LYS A 31 2.39 5.25 -1.01
N VAL A 32 3.24 4.27 -1.29
CA VAL A 32 4.15 3.71 -0.28
C VAL A 32 5.12 4.75 0.24
N GLN A 33 5.69 5.60 -0.62
CA GLN A 33 6.56 6.69 -0.17
C GLN A 33 5.80 7.72 0.70
N GLU A 34 4.55 8.05 0.35
CA GLU A 34 3.70 8.91 1.18
C GLU A 34 3.48 8.30 2.58
N ILE A 35 3.22 6.98 2.67
CA ILE A 35 3.03 6.25 3.95
C ILE A 35 4.32 6.20 4.76
N LEU A 36 5.48 6.03 4.12
CA LEU A 36 6.77 6.01 4.80
C LEU A 36 7.17 7.39 5.32
N ALA A 37 6.67 8.46 4.72
CA ALA A 37 6.87 9.83 5.22
C ALA A 37 5.94 10.14 6.40
N ASP A 38 4.65 9.83 6.28
CA ASP A 38 3.64 10.00 7.32
C ASP A 38 2.61 8.86 7.28
N PRO A 39 2.67 7.90 8.21
CA PRO A 39 1.76 6.76 8.20
C PRO A 39 0.35 7.12 8.65
N TYR A 40 0.08 8.29 9.24
CA TYR A 40 -1.25 8.68 9.78
C TYR A 40 -2.03 9.62 8.85
N ARG A 41 -1.52 9.89 7.65
CA ARG A 41 -2.11 10.79 6.66
C ARG A 41 -3.47 10.34 6.12
N PHE A 42 -3.79 9.05 6.13
CA PHE A 42 -4.92 8.49 5.38
C PHE A 42 -6.11 8.15 6.27
N LYS A 43 -7.28 7.91 5.64
CA LYS A 43 -8.52 7.65 6.36
C LYS A 43 -8.45 6.31 7.11
N PRO A 44 -8.61 6.29 8.45
CA PRO A 44 -8.72 5.04 9.19
C PRO A 44 -9.99 4.29 8.81
N LEU A 45 -9.90 2.96 8.79
CA LEU A 45 -11.03 2.08 8.58
C LEU A 45 -11.83 1.90 9.88
N LYS A 46 -13.14 1.69 9.73
CA LYS A 46 -14.06 1.40 10.84
C LYS A 46 -14.09 -0.11 11.15
N LYS A 47 -14.79 -0.49 12.22
CA LYS A 47 -15.03 -1.89 12.62
C LYS A 47 -15.49 -2.73 11.41
N PRO A 48 -14.92 -3.94 11.18
CA PRO A 48 -13.97 -4.70 11.99
C PRO A 48 -12.49 -4.46 11.65
N LEU A 49 -12.18 -3.46 10.82
CA LEU A 49 -10.84 -3.17 10.31
C LEU A 49 -10.18 -2.01 11.04
N GLN A 50 -10.53 -1.78 12.32
CA GLN A 50 -9.84 -0.81 13.15
C GLN A 50 -8.32 -1.04 13.15
N ASN A 51 -7.55 0.04 13.28
CA ASN A 51 -6.08 0.09 13.19
C ASN A 51 -5.50 -0.07 11.78
N LYS A 52 -6.32 -0.10 10.74
CA LYS A 52 -5.88 -0.04 9.34
C LYS A 52 -6.31 1.28 8.72
N GLN A 53 -5.58 1.71 7.69
CA GLN A 53 -5.91 2.89 6.91
C GLN A 53 -6.16 2.52 5.45
N ARG A 54 -7.07 3.25 4.80
CA ARG A 54 -7.41 3.05 3.40
C ARG A 54 -6.67 4.07 2.54
N VAL A 55 -5.96 3.56 1.55
CA VAL A 55 -5.29 4.37 0.52
C VAL A 55 -5.91 4.04 -0.83
N HIS A 56 -6.30 5.07 -1.57
CA HIS A 56 -6.79 4.95 -2.93
C HIS A 56 -5.61 4.97 -3.91
N VAL A 57 -5.65 4.08 -4.90
CA VAL A 57 -4.66 3.89 -5.95
C VAL A 57 -5.37 3.89 -7.28
#